data_AF-A0A2E8Z599-F1
#
_entry.id   AF-A0A2E8Z599-F1
#
_cell.length_a   1.000
_cell.length_b   1.000
_cell.length_c   1.000
_cell.angle_alpha   90.00
_cell.angle_beta   90.00
_cell.angle_gamma   90.00
#
_symmetry.space_group_name_H-M   'P 1'
#
loop_
_entity.id
_entity.type
_entity.pdbx_description
1 polymer ?
#
loop_
_entity_poly.entity_id
_entity_poly.type
_entity_poly.pdbx_seq_one_letter_code
_entity_poly.pdbx_strand_id
1 'polypeptide(L)'
;MSKVVQIRDVPDDVHTALVQAAKAEGLSLTRYALRELERAARRPAVTRHNADVIDRVRREVDVQVPRIDIVDALQEGRDRIEA
;
A
#
# COMPACT_ATOMS: atom_id res chain seq x y z
N MET A 1 -24.24 -13.87 -4.70
CA MET A 1 -24.22 -14.54 -3.38
C MET A 1 -23.51 -13.64 -2.39
N SER A 2 -24.20 -13.13 -1.37
CA SER A 2 -23.53 -12.49 -0.24
C SER A 2 -22.73 -13.54 0.52
N LYS A 3 -21.46 -13.24 0.83
CA LYS A 3 -20.62 -14.09 1.67
C LYS A 3 -20.51 -13.45 3.04
N VAL A 4 -20.68 -14.25 4.09
CA VAL A 4 -20.55 -13.81 5.48
C VAL A 4 -19.20 -14.29 6.01
N VAL A 5 -18.48 -13.40 6.69
CA VAL A 5 -17.21 -13.71 7.36
C VAL A 5 -17.40 -13.48 8.86
N GLN A 6 -17.10 -14.50 9.66
CA GLN A 6 -17.07 -14.41 11.11
C GLN A 6 -15.62 -14.43 11.57
N ILE A 7 -15.18 -13.39 12.28
CA ILE A 7 -13.85 -13.31 12.89
C ILE A 7 -13.98 -13.79 14.33
N ARG A 8 -13.20 -14.80 14.73
CA ARG A 8 -13.19 -15.37 16.09
C ARG A 8 -11.98 -14.88 16.86
N ASP A 9 -12.06 -14.98 18.18
CA ASP A 9 -10.95 -14.72 19.11
C ASP A 9 -10.35 -13.31 18.95
N VAL A 10 -11.20 -12.32 18.68
CA VAL A 10 -10.79 -10.91 18.62
C VAL A 10 -10.48 -10.45 20.04
N PRO A 11 -9.25 -10.02 20.34
CA PRO A 11 -8.91 -9.47 21.63
C PRO A 11 -9.79 -8.25 21.99
N ASP A 12 -10.15 -8.10 23.27
CA ASP A 12 -11.07 -7.06 23.73
C ASP A 12 -10.57 -5.64 23.44
N ASP A 13 -9.26 -5.43 23.55
CA ASP A 13 -8.58 -4.17 23.22
C ASP A 13 -8.71 -3.86 21.72
N VAL A 14 -8.51 -4.85 20.85
CA VAL A 14 -8.69 -4.72 19.40
C VAL A 14 -10.14 -4.42 19.06
N HIS A 15 -11.09 -5.15 19.66
CA HIS A 15 -12.52 -4.89 19.46
C HIS A 15 -12.88 -3.45 19.87
N THR A 16 -12.39 -3.01 21.02
CA THR A 16 -12.62 -1.65 21.54
C THR A 16 -12.07 -0.59 20.58
N ALA A 17 -10.83 -0.77 20.12
CA ALA A 17 -10.20 0.15 19.17
C ALA A 17 -11.01 0.25 17.85
N LEU A 18 -11.49 -0.88 17.32
CA LEU A 18 -12.31 -0.90 16.10
C LEU A 18 -13.66 -0.20 16.31
N VAL A 19 -14.31 -0.38 17.46
CA VAL A 19 -15.57 0.34 17.77
C VAL A 19 -15.34 1.84 17.83
N GLN A 20 -14.26 2.30 18.47
CA GLN A 20 -13.96 3.73 18.55
C GLN A 20 -13.65 4.32 17.18
N ALA A 21 -12.86 3.62 16.37
CA ALA A 21 -12.57 4.04 14.99
C ALA A 21 -13.84 4.12 14.13
N ALA A 22 -14.73 3.13 14.24
CA ALA A 22 -16.01 3.15 13.53
C ALA A 22 -16.89 4.34 13.96
N LYS A 23 -16.97 4.62 15.27
CA LYS A 23 -17.72 5.77 15.81
C LYS A 23 -17.15 7.11 15.34
N ALA A 24 -15.83 7.26 15.35
CA ALA A 24 -15.16 8.48 14.90
C ALA A 24 -15.49 8.82 13.43
N GLU A 25 -15.75 7.80 12.62
CA GLU A 25 -16.13 7.93 11.21
C GLU A 25 -17.65 7.90 10.98
N GLY A 26 -18.47 7.83 12.02
CA GLY A 26 -19.93 7.76 11.91
C GLY A 26 -20.43 6.46 11.25
N LEU A 27 -19.64 5.38 11.33
CA LEU A 27 -19.94 4.09 10.72
C LEU A 27 -20.34 3.05 11.77
N SER A 28 -21.14 2.07 11.38
CA SER A 28 -21.30 0.85 12.17
C SER A 28 -20.00 0.02 12.14
N LEU A 29 -19.74 -0.74 13.20
CA LEU A 29 -18.56 -1.60 13.29
C LEU A 29 -18.43 -2.53 12.07
N THR A 30 -19.53 -3.18 11.66
CA THR A 30 -19.54 -4.09 10.50
C THR A 30 -19.18 -3.36 9.21
N ARG A 31 -19.70 -2.15 9.00
CA ARG A 31 -19.42 -1.37 7.77
C ARG A 31 -17.98 -0.88 7.76
N TYR A 32 -17.47 -0.44 8.90
CA TYR A 32 -16.06 -0.09 9.07
C TYR A 32 -15.15 -1.28 8.79
N ALA A 33 -15.40 -2.43 9.44
CA ALA A 33 -14.61 -3.65 9.27
C ALA A 33 -14.63 -4.15 7.82
N LEU A 34 -15.78 -4.14 7.15
CA LEU A 34 -15.87 -4.52 5.73
C LEU A 34 -15.00 -3.63 4.85
N ARG A 35 -15.04 -2.30 5.06
CA ARG A 35 -14.22 -1.36 4.30
C ARG A 35 -12.73 -1.59 4.52
N GLU A 36 -12.31 -1.84 5.76
CA GLU A 36 -10.90 -2.14 6.06
C GLU A 36 -10.47 -3.49 5.47
N LEU A 37 -11.35 -4.51 5.48
CA LEU A 37 -11.10 -5.77 4.79
C LEU A 37 -10.97 -5.60 3.27
N GLU A 38 -11.78 -4.76 2.65
CA GLU A 38 -11.66 -4.44 1.21
C GLU A 38 -10.35 -3.73 0.90
N ARG A 39 -9.94 -2.77 1.73
CA ARG A 39 -8.63 -2.09 1.62
C ARG A 39 -7.49 -3.10 1.77
N ALA A 40 -7.58 -3.97 2.78
CA ALA A 40 -6.59 -5.01 3.04
C ALA A 40 -6.55 -6.08 1.94
N ALA A 41 -7.66 -6.38 1.26
CA ALA A 41 -7.68 -7.30 0.12
C ALA A 41 -7.08 -6.67 -1.15
N ARG A 42 -7.26 -5.36 -1.34
CA ARG A 42 -6.72 -4.61 -2.49
C ARG A 42 -5.24 -4.26 -2.34
N ARG A 43 -4.74 -4.06 -1.12
CA ARG A 43 -3.33 -3.72 -0.84
C ARG A 43 -2.31 -4.75 -1.36
N PRO A 44 -2.46 -6.07 -1.10
CA PRO A 44 -1.57 -7.09 -1.62
C PRO A 44 -1.54 -7.13 -3.15
N ALA A 45 -2.66 -6.84 -3.82
CA ALA A 45 -2.69 -6.78 -5.29
C ALA A 45 -1.77 -5.67 -5.81
N VAL A 46 -1.75 -4.50 -5.15
CA VAL A 46 -0.89 -3.37 -5.54
C VAL A 46 0.56 -3.58 -5.10
N THR A 47 0.81 -4.02 -3.87
CA THR A 47 2.17 -4.23 -3.36
C THR A 47 2.87 -5.41 -4.04
N ARG A 48 2.17 -6.52 -4.28
CA ARG A 48 2.72 -7.67 -5.02
C ARG A 48 2.96 -7.30 -6.47
N HIS A 49 2.05 -6.57 -7.11
CA HIS A 49 2.26 -6.07 -8.47
C HIS A 49 3.48 -5.16 -8.59
N ASN A 50 3.69 -4.25 -7.65
CA ASN A 50 4.87 -3.36 -7.67
C ASN A 50 6.17 -4.15 -7.48
N ALA A 51 6.21 -5.11 -6.55
CA ALA A 51 7.36 -5.97 -6.37
C ALA A 51 7.64 -6.81 -7.63
N ASP A 52 6.60 -7.42 -8.21
CA ASP A 52 6.72 -8.22 -9.44
C ASP A 52 7.18 -7.39 -10.65
N VAL A 53 6.70 -6.15 -10.78
CA VAL A 53 7.13 -5.20 -11.83
C VAL A 53 8.59 -4.81 -11.62
N ILE A 54 8.98 -4.46 -10.40
CA ILE A 54 10.37 -4.09 -10.07
C ILE A 54 11.31 -5.28 -10.32
N ASP A 55 10.92 -6.48 -9.90
CA ASP A 55 11.73 -7.69 -10.06
C ASP A 55 11.77 -8.17 -11.51
N ARG A 56 10.69 -7.97 -12.29
CA ARG A 56 10.70 -8.22 -13.74
C ARG A 56 11.63 -7.25 -14.45
N VAL A 57 11.49 -5.94 -14.19
CA VAL A 57 12.34 -4.91 -14.79
C VAL A 57 13.80 -5.14 -14.40
N ARG A 58 14.12 -5.45 -13.14
CA ARG A 58 15.49 -5.78 -12.70
C ARG A 58 16.08 -7.00 -13.41
N ARG A 59 15.26 -7.97 -13.81
CA ARG A 59 15.71 -9.17 -14.54
C ARG A 59 15.86 -8.93 -16.04
N GLU A 60 15.01 -8.09 -16.61
CA GLU A 60 15.04 -7.75 -18.04
C GLU A 60 16.08 -6.67 -18.36
N VAL A 61 16.40 -5.83 -17.37
CA VAL A 61 17.31 -4.70 -17.51
C VAL A 61 18.61 -5.03 -16.76
N ASP A 62 19.61 -5.58 -17.48
CA ASP A 62 20.98 -5.71 -16.98
C ASP A 62 21.68 -4.34 -17.01
N VAL A 63 21.15 -3.38 -16.26
CA VAL A 63 21.72 -2.05 -16.16
C VAL A 63 22.20 -1.85 -14.74
N GLN A 64 23.50 -2.04 -14.55
CA GLN A 64 24.22 -1.44 -13.45
C GLN A 64 24.32 0.06 -13.76
N VAL A 65 23.50 0.91 -13.15
CA VAL A 65 23.70 2.36 -13.21
C VAL A 65 24.60 2.75 -12.02
N PRO A 66 25.85 3.16 -12.25
CA PRO A 66 26.68 3.77 -11.24
C PRO A 66 25.95 4.92 -10.52
N ARG A 67 26.14 5.01 -9.22
CA ARG A 67 25.52 6.07 -8.40
C ARG A 67 25.89 7.48 -8.87
N ILE A 68 27.05 7.64 -9.50
CA ILE A 68 27.53 8.91 -10.06
C ILE A 68 26.63 9.39 -11.21
N ASP A 69 26.28 8.50 -12.15
CA ASP A 69 25.43 8.83 -13.30
C ASP A 69 24.02 9.29 -12.88
N ILE A 70 23.50 8.76 -11.76
CA ILE A 70 22.21 9.18 -11.19
C ILE A 70 22.31 10.62 -10.66
N VAL A 71 23.41 10.96 -9.98
CA VAL A 71 23.60 12.30 -9.41
C VAL A 71 23.79 13.32 -10.53
N ASP A 72 24.55 12.99 -11.56
CA ASP A 72 24.80 13.85 -12.70
C ASP A 72 23.50 14.14 -13.47
N ALA A 73 22.69 13.12 -13.74
CA ALA A 73 21.38 13.29 -14.39
C ALA A 73 20.42 14.18 -13.58
N LEU A 74 20.46 14.13 -12.25
CA LEU A 74 19.66 14.98 -11.38
C LEU A 74 20.14 16.43 -11.39
N GLN A 75 21.44 16.66 -11.45
CA GLN A 75 22.03 18.00 -11.54
C GLN A 75 21.70 18.64 -12.89
N GLU A 76 21.88 17.92 -14.00
CA GLU A 76 21.49 18.40 -15.33
C GLU A 76 19.99 18.71 -15.46
N GLY A 77 19.15 17.96 -14.74
CA GLY A 77 17.72 18.21 -14.67
C GLY A 77 17.39 19.50 -13.91
N ARG A 78 18.09 19.75 -12.80
CA ARG A 78 17.93 20.99 -12.01
C ARG A 78 18.38 22.22 -12.80
N ASP A 79 19.54 22.13 -13.45
CA ASP A 79 20.12 23.25 -14.20
C ASP A 79 19.25 23.64 -15.41
N ARG A 80 18.49 22.69 -15.97
CA ARG A 80 17.51 22.94 -17.04
C ARG A 80 16.23 23.64 -16.58
N ILE A 81 15.88 23.53 -15.30
CA ILE A 81 14.69 24.19 -14.73
C ILE A 81 15.02 25.62 -14.28
N GLU A 82 16.29 25.88 -13.96
CA GLU A 82 16.77 27.18 -13.47
C GLU A 82 17.25 28.13 -14.58
N ALA A 83 17.26 27.71 -15.85
CA ALA A 83 17.61 28.50 -17.04
C ALA A 83 16.37 29.03 -17.78
#